data_AF-A0A1V8TZK6-F1
#
_entry.id   AF-A0A1V8TZK6-F1
#
_cell.length_a   1.000
_cell.length_b   1.000
_cell.length_c   1.000
_cell.angle_alpha   90.00
_cell.angle_beta   90.00
_cell.angle_gamma   90.00
#
_symmetry.space_group_name_H-M   'P 1'
#
loop_
_entity.id
_entity.type
_entity.pdbx_description
1 polymer ?
#
loop_
_entity_poly.entity_id
_entity_poly.type
_entity_poly.pdbx_seq_one_letter_code
_entity_poly.pdbx_strand_id
1 'polypeptide(L)'
;MYNRPESAERVTDHLVTLGISLPRWSYGPLDPVSVYIKLSPNPDWMSKAKRVTISSISVGIEEEIIYNHEGDEPTRKINTLAKQRQTVGVRMPEAGYFTNLGLVFPARELRDNEGVLLRGKREYPMYAVSGFTTTGTLYKIEYYLFVKAKLSSARDILLRQPIVVCPFDHAGCKEEMEAIEQAAKDAAHISPDNPMLPAKTIIKASDPAGLRALGIAVVGGTRKPLIE
;
A
#
# COMPACT_ATOMS: atom_id res chain seq x y z
N MET A 1 -4.19 -12.99 3.49
CA MET A 1 -4.66 -11.59 3.63
C MET A 1 -4.34 -10.71 2.41
N TYR A 2 -3.19 -10.86 1.75
CA TYR A 2 -2.73 -9.94 0.69
C TYR A 2 -3.40 -10.09 -0.69
N ASN A 3 -3.83 -11.31 -1.06
CA ASN A 3 -4.37 -11.62 -2.39
C ASN A 3 -5.89 -11.79 -2.43
N ARG A 4 -6.62 -11.11 -1.53
CA ARG A 4 -8.09 -11.16 -1.57
C ARG A 4 -8.57 -10.20 -2.66
N PRO A 5 -9.39 -10.67 -3.63
CA PRO A 5 -9.98 -9.77 -4.60
C PRO A 5 -10.95 -8.84 -3.87
N GLU A 6 -10.92 -7.56 -4.23
CA GLU A 6 -11.78 -6.55 -3.66
C GLU A 6 -12.63 -5.93 -4.77
N SER A 7 -13.94 -5.85 -4.55
CA SER A 7 -14.88 -5.25 -5.47
C SER A 7 -15.61 -4.12 -4.78
N ALA A 8 -15.73 -2.99 -5.47
CA ALA A 8 -16.46 -1.85 -4.98
C ALA A 8 -17.37 -1.31 -6.07
N GLU A 9 -18.59 -0.93 -5.70
CA GLU A 9 -19.56 -0.34 -6.61
C GLU A 9 -19.99 1.02 -6.08
N ARG A 10 -20.16 1.97 -7.00
CA ARG A 10 -20.58 3.34 -6.71
C ARG A 10 -21.61 3.78 -7.73
N VAL A 11 -22.70 4.33 -7.22
CA VAL A 11 -23.76 4.99 -8.00
C VAL A 11 -23.80 6.45 -7.56
N THR A 12 -23.68 7.40 -8.50
CA THR A 12 -23.84 8.83 -8.19
C THR A 12 -25.09 9.43 -8.79
N ASP A 13 -25.52 8.90 -9.93
CA ASP A 13 -26.71 9.31 -10.63
C ASP A 13 -27.38 8.02 -11.08
N HIS A 14 -28.62 7.80 -10.65
CA HIS A 14 -29.48 6.62 -10.84
C HIS A 14 -29.51 6.02 -12.26
N LEU A 15 -28.87 6.64 -13.25
CA LEU A 15 -28.73 6.20 -14.64
C LEU A 15 -27.60 5.19 -14.86
N VAL A 16 -26.48 5.31 -14.15
CA VAL A 16 -25.26 4.50 -14.41
C VAL A 16 -24.59 4.09 -13.10
N THR A 17 -24.18 2.83 -13.02
CA THR A 17 -23.41 2.26 -11.91
C THR A 17 -21.99 1.99 -12.34
N LEU A 18 -21.01 2.48 -11.57
CA LEU A 18 -19.59 2.16 -11.72
C LEU A 18 -19.20 1.07 -10.72
N GLY A 19 -18.86 -0.10 -11.22
CA GLY A 19 -18.21 -1.16 -10.45
C GLY A 19 -16.73 -1.25 -10.79
N ILE A 20 -15.91 -1.50 -9.78
CA ILE A 20 -14.51 -1.85 -9.94
C ILE A 20 -14.23 -3.19 -9.28
N SER A 21 -13.27 -3.93 -9.82
CA SER A 21 -12.72 -5.13 -9.20
C SER A 21 -11.21 -5.10 -9.29
N LEU A 22 -10.58 -5.38 -8.15
CA LEU A 22 -9.16 -5.44 -7.94
C LEU A 22 -8.76 -6.88 -7.63
N PRO A 23 -7.72 -7.44 -8.27
CA PRO A 23 -7.24 -8.78 -7.95
C PRO A 23 -6.59 -8.85 -6.56
N ARG A 24 -6.02 -7.73 -6.10
CA ARG A 24 -5.43 -7.54 -4.78
C ARG A 24 -5.58 -6.09 -4.34
N TRP A 25 -5.47 -5.85 -3.04
CA TRP A 25 -5.63 -4.54 -2.42
C TRP A 25 -4.35 -4.04 -1.74
N SER A 26 -3.26 -4.80 -1.88
CA SER A 26 -1.93 -4.46 -1.37
C SER A 26 -0.90 -4.35 -2.49
N TYR A 27 -0.08 -3.29 -2.46
CA TYR A 27 0.88 -2.96 -3.50
C TYR A 27 2.21 -2.44 -2.92
N GLY A 28 3.31 -2.88 -3.52
CA GLY A 28 4.65 -2.36 -3.27
C GLY A 28 5.18 -1.49 -4.43
N PRO A 29 6.42 -1.01 -4.34
CA PRO A 29 7.09 -0.29 -5.44
C PRO A 29 7.19 -1.17 -6.70
N LEU A 30 6.99 -0.58 -7.88
CA LEU A 30 7.00 -1.27 -9.18
C LEU A 30 5.93 -2.33 -9.39
N ASP A 31 5.03 -2.52 -8.43
CA ASP A 31 3.96 -3.50 -8.56
C ASP A 31 2.97 -3.09 -9.65
N PRO A 32 2.57 -4.01 -10.54
CA PRO A 32 1.49 -3.76 -11.47
C PRO A 32 0.16 -3.71 -10.72
N VAL A 33 -0.60 -2.65 -10.99
CA VAL A 33 -1.95 -2.41 -10.49
C VAL A 33 -2.91 -2.57 -11.66
N SER A 34 -3.73 -3.62 -11.64
CA SER A 34 -4.73 -3.88 -12.68
C SER A 34 -6.13 -3.69 -12.13
N VAL A 35 -6.93 -2.87 -12.80
CA VAL A 35 -8.28 -2.50 -12.35
C VAL A 35 -9.28 -2.92 -13.42
N TYR A 36 -10.18 -3.81 -13.06
CA TYR A 36 -11.32 -4.18 -13.90
C TYR A 36 -12.45 -3.21 -13.63
N ILE A 37 -12.94 -2.55 -14.68
CA ILE A 37 -13.93 -1.50 -14.59
C ILE A 37 -15.18 -1.93 -15.35
N LYS A 38 -16.32 -1.88 -14.67
CA LYS A 38 -17.64 -2.20 -15.20
C LYS A 38 -18.55 -0.99 -15.06
N LEU A 39 -19.04 -0.46 -16.17
CA LEU A 39 -20.07 0.56 -16.20
C LEU A 39 -21.38 -0.08 -16.66
N SER A 40 -22.38 -0.12 -15.79
CA SER A 40 -23.67 -0.75 -16.08
C SER A 40 -24.77 0.31 -16.16
N PRO A 41 -25.57 0.37 -17.25
CA PRO A 41 -26.75 1.21 -17.29
C PRO A 41 -27.82 0.69 -16.32
N ASN A 42 -28.64 1.57 -15.77
CA ASN A 42 -29.79 1.16 -14.97
C ASN A 42 -30.92 0.61 -15.86
N PRO A 43 -31.37 -0.64 -15.67
CA PRO A 43 -32.49 -1.25 -16.41
C PRO A 43 -33.80 -0.44 -16.36
N ASP A 44 -34.07 0.22 -15.23
CA ASP A 44 -35.30 1.01 -15.05
C ASP A 44 -35.33 2.28 -15.90
N TRP A 45 -34.14 2.77 -16.31
CA TRP A 45 -33.95 4.03 -17.02
C TRP A 45 -33.22 3.86 -18.36
N MET A 46 -33.35 2.70 -19.02
CA MET A 46 -32.59 2.36 -20.23
C MET A 46 -32.69 3.38 -21.35
N SER A 47 -33.84 4.01 -21.57
CA SER A 47 -34.02 5.02 -22.62
C SER A 47 -33.17 6.27 -22.41
N LYS A 48 -32.91 6.63 -21.13
CA LYS A 48 -32.02 7.74 -20.74
C LYS A 48 -30.57 7.26 -20.61
N ALA A 49 -30.35 6.08 -20.03
CA ALA A 49 -29.02 5.53 -19.82
C ALA A 49 -28.27 5.27 -21.15
N LYS A 50 -28.94 4.80 -22.21
CA LYS A 50 -28.35 4.63 -23.56
C LYS A 50 -27.89 5.94 -24.21
N ARG A 51 -28.40 7.10 -23.76
CA ARG A 51 -27.99 8.42 -24.27
C ARG A 51 -26.70 8.92 -23.61
N VAL A 52 -26.31 8.35 -22.48
CA VAL A 52 -25.09 8.70 -21.77
C VAL A 52 -23.89 8.25 -22.60
N THR A 53 -22.91 9.14 -22.81
CA THR A 53 -21.66 8.81 -23.52
C THR A 53 -20.51 8.79 -22.54
N ILE A 54 -19.73 7.72 -22.56
CA ILE A 54 -18.51 7.57 -21.76
C ILE A 54 -17.41 8.37 -22.46
N SER A 55 -17.06 9.53 -21.92
CA SER A 55 -16.07 10.43 -22.53
C SER A 55 -14.65 9.92 -22.28
N SER A 56 -14.31 9.70 -21.01
CA SER A 56 -13.00 9.15 -20.64
C SER A 56 -13.06 8.50 -19.27
N ILE A 57 -12.25 7.45 -19.08
CA ILE A 57 -12.05 6.79 -17.79
C ILE A 57 -10.63 7.11 -17.33
N SER A 58 -10.47 7.49 -16.06
CA SER A 58 -9.16 7.73 -15.46
C SER A 58 -9.01 6.84 -14.24
N VAL A 59 -7.83 6.23 -14.10
CA VAL A 59 -7.42 5.49 -12.91
C VAL A 59 -6.19 6.18 -12.35
N GLY A 60 -6.09 6.28 -11.04
CA GLY A 60 -4.86 6.78 -10.42
C GLY A 60 -4.77 6.42 -8.95
N ILE A 61 -3.61 6.73 -8.39
CA ILE A 61 -3.28 6.49 -6.98
C ILE A 61 -3.09 7.83 -6.31
N GLU A 62 -3.78 8.01 -5.20
CA GLU A 62 -3.66 9.15 -4.30
C GLU A 62 -3.03 8.69 -2.98
N GLU A 63 -2.06 9.47 -2.51
CA GLU A 63 -1.57 9.45 -1.14
C GLU A 63 -2.28 10.56 -0.37
N GLU A 64 -2.92 10.21 0.74
CA GLU A 64 -3.57 11.14 1.66
C GLU A 64 -2.82 11.11 2.99
N ILE A 65 -2.11 12.21 3.29
CA ILE A 65 -1.42 12.42 4.56
C ILE A 65 -2.34 13.28 5.44
N ILE A 66 -2.71 12.74 6.60
CA ILE A 66 -3.57 13.40 7.58
C ILE A 66 -2.73 13.71 8.80
N TYR A 67 -2.49 14.98 9.05
CA TYR A 67 -1.83 15.46 10.27
C TYR A 67 -2.86 15.69 11.38
N ASN A 68 -2.48 15.41 12.62
CA ASN A 68 -3.33 15.58 13.80
C ASN A 68 -4.70 14.90 13.66
N HIS A 69 -4.70 13.65 13.21
CA HIS A 69 -5.92 12.93 12.86
C HIS A 69 -6.85 12.61 14.05
N GLU A 70 -6.35 12.71 15.29
CA GLU A 70 -7.09 12.50 16.54
C GLU A 70 -7.52 13.81 17.22
N GLY A 71 -7.01 14.97 16.77
CA GLY A 71 -7.28 16.28 17.38
C GLY A 71 -8.33 17.14 16.66
N ASP A 72 -8.54 18.36 17.16
CA ASP A 72 -9.64 19.25 16.70
C ASP A 72 -9.45 19.88 15.31
N GLU A 73 -8.26 19.80 14.70
CA GLU A 73 -7.99 20.38 13.37
C GLU A 73 -7.14 19.44 12.48
N PRO A 74 -7.75 18.39 11.89
CA PRO A 74 -7.03 17.49 11.01
C PRO A 74 -6.70 18.17 9.68
N THR A 75 -5.40 18.27 9.37
CA THR A 75 -4.92 18.84 8.10
C THR A 75 -4.66 17.71 7.11
N ARG A 76 -5.31 17.77 5.94
CA ARG A 76 -5.19 16.74 4.91
C ARG A 76 -4.40 17.23 3.71
N LYS A 77 -3.37 16.48 3.32
CA LYS A 77 -2.59 16.71 2.11
C LYS A 77 -2.76 15.53 1.17
N ILE A 78 -3.34 15.78 0.00
CA ILE A 78 -3.58 14.76 -1.02
C ILE A 78 -2.57 14.96 -2.16
N ASN A 79 -1.76 13.94 -2.43
CA ASN A 79 -0.80 13.90 -3.53
C ASN A 79 -1.22 12.81 -4.53
N THR A 80 -1.39 13.16 -5.81
CA THR A 80 -1.60 12.14 -6.86
C THR A 80 -0.26 11.60 -7.31
N LEU A 81 -0.01 10.31 -7.06
CA LEU A 81 1.27 9.66 -7.36
C LEU A 81 1.37 9.17 -8.80
N ALA A 82 0.30 8.59 -9.31
CA ALA A 82 0.22 8.07 -10.66
C ALA A 82 -1.20 8.25 -11.19
N LYS A 83 -1.33 8.53 -12.48
CA LYS A 83 -2.61 8.70 -13.13
C LYS A 83 -2.54 8.32 -14.59
N GLN A 84 -3.44 7.43 -15.00
CA GLN A 84 -3.64 7.03 -16.38
C GLN A 84 -5.05 7.40 -16.83
N ARG A 85 -5.15 7.96 -18.04
CA ARG A 85 -6.41 8.36 -18.64
C ARG A 85 -6.59 7.65 -19.98
N GLN A 86 -7.73 7.00 -20.16
CA GLN A 86 -8.17 6.42 -21.41
C GLN A 86 -9.38 7.19 -21.93
N THR A 87 -9.24 7.77 -23.12
CA THR A 87 -10.38 8.36 -23.84
C THR A 87 -11.16 7.23 -24.51
N VAL A 88 -12.48 7.20 -24.30
CA VAL A 88 -13.35 6.12 -24.80
C VAL A 88 -14.24 6.64 -25.92
N GLY A 89 -15.06 7.66 -25.65
CA GLY A 89 -15.93 8.29 -26.65
C GLY A 89 -17.11 7.42 -27.12
N VAL A 90 -17.54 6.45 -26.33
CA VAL A 90 -18.57 5.45 -26.72
C VAL A 90 -19.87 5.68 -25.94
N ARG A 91 -21.02 5.59 -26.62
CA ARG A 91 -22.34 5.62 -25.98
C ARG A 91 -22.57 4.37 -25.14
N MET A 92 -23.28 4.51 -24.02
CA MET A 92 -23.50 3.42 -23.07
C MET A 92 -24.17 2.22 -23.76
N PRO A 93 -23.51 1.05 -23.84
CA PRO A 93 -24.09 -0.16 -24.41
C PRO A 93 -25.15 -0.75 -23.48
N GLU A 94 -26.11 -1.49 -24.03
CA GLU A 94 -27.18 -2.15 -23.24
C GLU A 94 -26.63 -3.20 -22.27
N ALA A 95 -25.60 -3.93 -22.72
CA ALA A 95 -24.91 -4.93 -21.91
C ALA A 95 -23.95 -4.33 -20.86
N GLY A 96 -23.79 -3.00 -20.85
CA GLY A 96 -22.75 -2.31 -20.08
C GLY A 96 -21.41 -2.23 -20.82
N TYR A 97 -20.52 -1.42 -20.29
CA TYR A 97 -19.17 -1.22 -20.80
C TYR A 97 -18.15 -1.81 -19.83
N PHE A 98 -17.26 -2.66 -20.34
CA PHE A 98 -16.22 -3.32 -19.57
C PHE A 98 -14.87 -2.93 -20.13
N THR A 99 -13.93 -2.53 -19.26
CA THR A 99 -12.55 -2.28 -19.65
C THR A 99 -11.61 -2.69 -18.52
N ASN A 100 -10.37 -3.01 -18.88
CA ASN A 100 -9.29 -3.17 -17.92
C ASN A 100 -8.31 -2.00 -18.10
N LEU A 101 -7.96 -1.36 -17.00
CA LEU A 101 -6.92 -0.34 -16.97
C LEU A 101 -5.86 -0.74 -15.95
N GLY A 102 -4.61 -0.77 -16.42
CA GLY A 102 -3.45 -1.02 -15.58
C GLY A 102 -2.62 0.25 -15.40
N LEU A 103 -1.92 0.36 -14.29
CA LEU A 103 -0.83 1.31 -14.05
C LEU A 103 0.22 0.64 -13.16
N VAL A 104 1.45 1.16 -13.14
CA VAL A 104 2.51 0.64 -12.27
C VAL A 104 2.62 1.53 -11.04
N PHE A 105 2.67 0.91 -9.85
CA PHE A 105 2.89 1.66 -8.62
C PHE A 105 4.27 2.33 -8.67
N PRO A 106 4.36 3.66 -8.50
CA PRO A 106 5.62 4.36 -8.69
C PRO A 106 6.64 3.92 -7.64
N ALA A 107 7.84 3.57 -8.09
CA ALA A 107 8.99 3.51 -7.21
C ALA A 107 9.60 4.90 -7.09
N ARG A 108 9.96 5.27 -5.87
CA ARG A 108 10.69 6.51 -5.63
C ARG A 108 12.13 6.31 -6.10
N GLU A 109 12.51 7.02 -7.16
CA GLU A 109 13.91 7.11 -7.59
C GLU A 109 14.73 7.69 -6.43
N LEU A 110 15.67 6.91 -5.91
CA LEU A 110 16.56 7.33 -4.82
C LEU A 110 17.68 8.25 -5.29
N ARG A 111 17.81 8.38 -6.61
CA ARG A 111 18.79 9.22 -7.27
C ARG A 111 18.20 10.60 -7.50
N ASP A 112 19.02 11.62 -7.30
CA ASP A 112 18.67 12.97 -7.74
C ASP A 112 18.66 13.08 -9.28
N ASN A 113 18.31 14.25 -9.80
CA ASN A 113 18.26 14.51 -11.25
C ASN A 113 19.62 14.34 -11.96
N GLU A 114 20.73 14.23 -11.22
CA GLU A 114 22.07 13.98 -11.74
C GLU A 114 22.45 12.48 -11.66
N GLY A 115 21.52 11.63 -11.19
CA GLY A 115 21.74 10.19 -11.07
C GLY A 115 22.52 9.79 -9.82
N VAL A 116 22.74 10.71 -8.87
CA VAL A 116 23.54 10.48 -7.67
C VAL A 116 22.63 9.98 -6.55
N LEU A 117 23.00 8.83 -5.97
CA LEU A 117 22.39 8.36 -4.72
C LEU A 117 22.88 9.26 -3.59
N LEU A 118 21.95 10.01 -2.98
CA LEU A 118 22.26 10.81 -1.79
C LEU A 118 22.82 9.90 -0.71
N ARG A 119 24.05 10.17 -0.25
CA ARG A 119 24.62 9.47 0.89
C ARG A 119 23.71 9.69 2.09
N GLY A 120 23.20 8.60 2.67
CA GLY A 120 22.43 8.67 3.91
C GLY A 120 23.21 9.43 4.97
N LYS A 121 22.53 10.32 5.71
CA LYS A 121 23.16 11.01 6.85
C LYS A 121 23.59 9.95 7.87
N ARG A 122 24.86 9.98 8.28
CA ARG A 122 25.42 9.02 9.25
C ARG A 122 24.61 8.94 10.54
N GLU A 123 23.93 10.02 10.93
CA GLU A 123 23.16 10.07 12.17
C GLU A 123 21.83 9.33 12.11
N TYR A 124 21.31 9.02 10.91
CA TYR A 124 20.00 8.38 10.75
C TYR A 124 20.08 7.21 9.77
N PRO A 125 19.79 5.96 10.20
CA PRO A 125 19.62 4.84 9.31
C PRO A 125 18.29 5.01 8.55
N MET A 126 18.27 5.94 7.60
CA MET A 126 17.14 6.16 6.72
C MET A 126 17.24 5.16 5.57
N TYR A 127 16.64 3.99 5.73
CA TYR A 127 16.22 3.22 4.56
C TYR A 127 15.30 4.12 3.77
N ALA A 128 15.65 4.41 2.52
CA ALA A 128 14.84 5.29 1.72
C ALA A 128 13.56 4.56 1.31
N VAL A 129 12.47 4.86 2.01
CA VAL A 129 11.18 4.20 1.83
C VAL A 129 10.42 4.85 0.67
N SER A 130 9.94 4.04 -0.27
CA SER A 130 9.20 4.49 -1.46
C SER A 130 7.75 4.89 -1.17
N GLY A 131 7.18 4.41 -0.06
CA GLY A 131 5.81 4.70 0.41
C GLY A 131 5.33 3.61 1.36
N PHE A 132 4.51 3.96 2.35
CA PHE A 132 3.97 2.97 3.29
C PHE A 132 2.67 3.46 3.93
N THR A 133 1.70 2.58 4.07
CA THR A 133 0.49 2.88 4.84
C THR A 133 0.82 2.85 6.33
N THR A 134 0.45 3.90 7.07
CA THR A 134 0.66 3.96 8.52
C THR A 134 -0.42 4.73 9.24
N THR A 135 -0.68 4.36 10.49
CA THR A 135 -1.50 5.12 11.42
C THR A 135 -0.67 5.31 12.69
N GLY A 136 -0.25 6.54 12.94
CA GLY A 136 0.42 6.93 14.19
C GLY A 136 -0.30 8.12 14.81
N THR A 137 0.00 8.45 16.06
CA THR A 137 -0.70 9.50 16.82
C THR A 137 -0.67 10.87 16.12
N LEU A 138 0.50 11.29 15.64
CA LEU A 138 0.69 12.62 15.05
C LEU A 138 0.26 12.71 13.57
N TYR A 139 0.35 11.61 12.82
CA TYR A 139 0.01 11.59 11.41
C TYR A 139 -0.43 10.21 10.94
N LYS A 140 -1.26 10.20 9.91
CA LYS A 140 -1.76 9.01 9.22
C LYS A 140 -1.48 9.13 7.74
N ILE A 141 -0.97 8.07 7.12
CA ILE A 141 -0.73 7.99 5.66
C ILE A 141 -1.62 6.89 5.11
N GLU A 142 -2.57 7.29 4.27
CA GLU A 142 -3.49 6.40 3.58
C GLU A 142 -3.30 6.50 2.08
N TYR A 143 -3.58 5.40 1.38
CA TYR A 143 -3.53 5.36 -0.07
C TYR A 143 -4.88 4.97 -0.62
N TYR A 144 -5.27 5.63 -1.70
CA TYR A 144 -6.53 5.39 -2.38
C TYR A 144 -6.28 5.17 -3.86
N LEU A 145 -6.84 4.09 -4.39
CA LEU A 145 -7.04 3.94 -5.81
C LEU A 145 -8.33 4.67 -6.19
N PHE A 146 -8.25 5.65 -7.08
CA PHE A 146 -9.42 6.31 -7.61
C PHE A 146 -9.69 5.88 -9.04
N VAL A 147 -10.98 5.67 -9.34
CA VAL A 147 -11.50 5.49 -10.69
C VAL A 147 -12.50 6.59 -10.96
N LYS A 148 -12.23 7.41 -11.98
CA LYS A 148 -13.09 8.50 -12.42
C LYS A 148 -13.63 8.21 -13.81
N ALA A 149 -14.95 8.02 -13.92
CA ALA A 149 -15.65 7.93 -15.20
C ALA A 149 -16.26 9.29 -15.53
N LYS A 150 -15.80 9.91 -16.63
CA LYS A 150 -16.41 11.12 -17.19
C LYS A 150 -17.54 10.76 -18.13
N LEU A 151 -18.73 11.23 -17.84
CA LEU A 151 -19.95 10.90 -18.59
C LEU A 151 -20.54 12.17 -19.23
N SER A 152 -21.13 12.03 -20.41
CA SER A 152 -21.95 13.08 -21.02
C SER A 152 -23.41 12.89 -20.61
N SER A 153 -24.11 13.97 -20.28
CA SER A 153 -25.55 13.91 -19.94
C SER A 153 -25.89 13.11 -18.68
N ALA A 154 -24.89 12.80 -17.84
CA ALA A 154 -25.02 12.25 -16.50
C ALA A 154 -23.90 12.82 -15.62
N ARG A 155 -24.03 12.72 -14.29
CA ARG A 155 -22.97 13.16 -13.38
C ARG A 155 -21.73 12.27 -13.49
N ASP A 156 -20.55 12.88 -13.51
CA ASP A 156 -19.28 12.16 -13.39
C ASP A 156 -19.27 11.27 -12.13
N ILE A 157 -18.83 10.03 -12.29
CA ILE A 157 -18.70 9.10 -11.17
C ILE A 157 -17.24 9.07 -10.73
N LEU A 158 -17.00 9.30 -9.44
CA LEU A 158 -15.71 9.09 -8.79
C LEU A 158 -15.87 8.02 -7.71
N LEU A 159 -15.10 6.94 -7.83
CA LEU A 159 -14.98 5.89 -6.84
C LEU A 159 -13.56 5.94 -6.28
N ARG A 160 -13.43 6.11 -4.95
CA ARG A 160 -12.17 6.02 -4.22
C ARG A 160 -12.21 4.75 -3.38
N GLN A 161 -11.26 3.85 -3.60
CA GLN A 161 -11.12 2.58 -2.88
C GLN A 161 -9.81 2.61 -2.07
N PRO A 162 -9.84 2.40 -0.75
CA PRO A 162 -8.61 2.30 0.03
C PRO A 162 -7.75 1.12 -0.43
N ILE A 163 -6.45 1.33 -0.48
CA ILE A 163 -5.43 0.31 -0.75
C ILE A 163 -4.34 0.36 0.32
N VAL A 164 -3.66 -0.75 0.55
CA VAL A 164 -2.51 -0.84 1.45
C VAL A 164 -1.23 -0.79 0.64
N VAL A 165 -0.31 0.08 1.05
CA VAL A 165 0.99 0.23 0.42
C VAL A 165 2.07 -0.25 1.36
N CYS A 166 2.94 -1.11 0.84
CA CYS A 166 4.11 -1.64 1.54
C CYS A 166 5.38 -0.95 1.03
N PRO A 167 6.38 -0.72 1.89
CA PRO A 167 7.69 -0.19 1.46
C PRO A 167 8.49 -1.17 0.59
N PHE A 168 8.19 -2.46 0.64
CA PHE A 168 8.91 -3.53 -0.06
C PHE A 168 8.16 -3.92 -1.33
N ASP A 169 8.92 -4.38 -2.33
CA ASP A 169 8.36 -4.93 -3.57
C ASP A 169 7.71 -6.30 -3.31
N HIS A 170 6.94 -6.79 -4.28
CA HIS A 170 6.26 -8.07 -4.13
C HIS A 170 7.24 -9.24 -3.94
N ALA A 171 8.41 -9.20 -4.58
CA ALA A 171 9.42 -10.25 -4.48
C ALA A 171 9.99 -10.34 -3.07
N GLY A 172 10.47 -9.23 -2.50
CA GLY A 172 10.98 -9.20 -1.13
C GLY A 172 9.91 -9.55 -0.10
N CYS A 173 8.68 -9.04 -0.28
CA CYS A 173 7.56 -9.46 0.57
C CYS A 173 7.34 -10.98 0.55
N LYS A 174 7.43 -11.61 -0.63
CA LYS A 174 7.18 -13.04 -0.77
C LYS A 174 8.26 -13.89 -0.08
N GLU A 175 9.53 -13.47 -0.16
CA GLU A 175 10.64 -14.15 0.50
C GLU A 175 10.50 -14.09 2.03
N GLU A 176 10.13 -12.94 2.58
CA GLU A 176 9.94 -12.75 4.02
C GLU A 176 8.71 -13.50 4.57
N MET A 177 7.68 -13.72 3.75
CA MET A 177 6.44 -14.38 4.18
C MET A 177 6.67 -15.80 4.71
N GLU A 178 7.62 -16.57 4.15
CA GLU A 178 7.93 -17.92 4.65
C GLU A 178 8.52 -17.89 6.05
N ALA A 179 9.48 -16.98 6.29
CA ALA A 179 10.10 -16.80 7.59
C ALA A 179 9.07 -16.34 8.63
N ILE A 180 8.19 -15.40 8.27
CA ILE A 180 7.10 -14.92 9.11
C ILE A 180 6.13 -16.06 9.44
N GLU A 181 5.75 -16.86 8.45
CA GLU A 181 4.82 -17.98 8.65
C GLU A 181 5.42 -19.04 9.59
N GLN A 182 6.69 -19.37 9.42
CA GLN A 182 7.39 -20.32 10.29
C GLN A 182 7.48 -19.77 11.73
N ALA A 183 7.91 -18.52 11.89
CA ALA A 183 7.98 -17.88 13.20
C ALA A 183 6.61 -17.80 13.89
N ALA A 184 5.53 -17.54 13.14
CA ALA A 184 4.17 -17.52 13.66
C ALA A 184 3.70 -18.91 14.08
N LYS A 185 4.04 -19.97 13.34
CA LYS A 185 3.77 -21.37 13.73
C LYS A 185 4.51 -21.71 15.02
N ASP A 186 5.79 -21.41 15.08
CA ASP A 186 6.62 -21.67 16.27
C ASP A 186 6.07 -20.92 17.50
N ALA A 187 5.67 -19.65 17.32
CA ALA A 187 5.05 -18.86 18.37
C ALA A 187 3.67 -19.39 18.81
N ALA A 188 2.87 -19.94 17.90
CA ALA A 188 1.56 -20.51 18.23
C ALA A 188 1.66 -21.75 19.15
N HIS A 189 2.82 -22.41 19.19
CA HIS A 189 3.10 -23.51 20.12
C HIS A 189 3.48 -23.03 21.53
N ILE A 190 3.68 -21.71 21.73
CA ILE A 190 4.03 -21.11 23.02
C ILE A 190 2.73 -20.72 23.75
N SER A 191 2.54 -21.22 24.97
CA SER A 191 1.41 -20.83 25.81
C SER A 191 1.52 -19.33 26.19
N PRO A 192 0.48 -18.51 25.96
CA PRO A 192 0.49 -17.10 26.37
C PRO A 192 0.55 -16.91 27.89
N ASP A 193 -0.04 -17.85 28.64
CA ASP A 193 -0.12 -17.80 30.10
C ASP A 193 1.17 -18.28 30.78
N ASN A 194 1.98 -19.07 30.07
CA ASN A 194 3.29 -19.54 30.54
C ASN A 194 4.27 -19.60 29.36
N PRO A 195 4.74 -18.45 28.86
CA PRO A 195 5.71 -18.43 27.78
C PRO A 195 6.99 -19.10 28.28
N MET A 196 7.48 -20.09 27.52
CA MET A 196 8.73 -20.76 27.86
C MET A 196 9.87 -19.77 27.70
N LEU A 197 10.22 -19.07 28.78
CA LEU A 197 11.35 -18.16 28.80
C LEU A 197 12.64 -18.96 28.58
N PRO A 198 13.62 -18.42 27.84
CA PRO A 198 14.92 -19.05 27.74
C PRO A 198 15.48 -19.28 29.15
N ALA A 199 16.14 -20.42 29.36
CA ALA A 199 16.69 -20.78 30.65
C ALA A 199 17.59 -19.65 31.17
N LYS A 200 17.41 -19.28 32.45
CA LYS A 200 18.22 -18.25 33.10
C LYS A 200 19.70 -18.65 32.96
N THR A 201 20.45 -17.87 32.18
CA THR A 201 21.87 -18.12 31.99
C THR A 201 22.64 -17.21 32.93
N ILE A 202 23.28 -17.81 33.95
CA ILE A 202 24.14 -17.07 34.88
C ILE A 202 25.55 -17.02 34.30
N ILE A 203 25.93 -15.86 33.76
CA ILE A 203 27.29 -15.61 33.29
C ILE A 203 28.14 -15.23 34.50
N LYS A 204 29.10 -16.08 34.86
CA LYS A 204 30.04 -15.80 35.95
C LYS A 204 31.14 -14.84 35.45
N ALA A 205 31.70 -14.05 36.37
CA ALA A 205 32.81 -13.14 36.05
C ALA A 205 34.05 -13.86 35.47
N SER A 206 34.20 -15.15 35.78
CA SER A 206 35.29 -16.01 35.31
C SER A 206 35.00 -16.72 33.98
N ASP A 207 33.82 -16.51 33.38
CA ASP A 207 33.45 -17.19 32.14
C ASP A 207 34.25 -16.64 30.95
N PRO A 208 35.05 -17.46 30.25
CA PRO A 208 35.84 -17.02 29.10
C PRO A 208 35.00 -16.40 27.97
N ALA A 209 33.74 -16.82 27.81
CA ALA A 209 32.81 -16.28 26.82
C ALA A 209 31.87 -15.21 27.40
N GLY A 210 32.04 -14.83 28.67
CA GLY A 210 31.10 -13.96 29.38
C GLY A 210 30.97 -12.56 28.76
N LEU A 211 32.06 -12.01 28.22
CA LEU A 211 32.01 -10.72 27.51
C LEU A 211 31.16 -10.81 26.23
N ARG A 212 31.26 -11.92 25.49
CA ARG A 212 30.49 -12.14 24.26
C ARG A 212 29.00 -12.17 24.54
N ALA A 213 28.59 -12.87 25.60
CA ALA A 213 27.21 -12.96 26.03
C ALA A 213 26.64 -11.61 26.54
N LEU A 214 27.50 -10.65 26.87
CA LEU A 214 27.13 -9.26 27.18
C LEU A 214 27.15 -8.34 25.93
N GLY A 215 27.40 -8.89 24.73
CA GLY A 215 27.55 -8.10 23.51
C GLY A 215 28.83 -7.27 23.48
N ILE A 216 29.91 -7.73 24.14
CA ILE A 216 31.19 -7.03 24.24
C ILE A 216 32.32 -7.93 23.72
N ALA A 217 33.18 -7.36 22.89
CA ALA A 217 34.44 -7.96 22.46
C ALA A 217 35.64 -7.16 22.99
N VAL A 218 36.78 -7.83 23.19
CA VAL A 218 38.05 -7.15 23.48
C VAL A 218 38.81 -6.99 22.17
N VAL A 219 38.98 -5.76 21.71
CA VAL A 219 39.73 -5.42 20.49
C VAL A 219 40.86 -4.49 20.87
N GLY A 220 42.11 -4.96 20.73
CA GLY A 220 43.29 -4.18 21.09
C GLY A 220 43.35 -3.81 22.58
N GLY A 221 42.98 -4.74 23.46
CA GLY A 221 42.96 -4.51 24.92
C GLY A 221 41.81 -3.63 25.42
N THR A 222 40.95 -3.12 24.53
CA THR A 222 39.82 -2.24 24.87
C THR A 222 38.50 -2.98 24.66
N ARG A 223 37.55 -2.82 25.60
CA ARG A 223 36.19 -3.35 25.47
C ARG A 223 35.42 -2.54 24.44
N LYS A 224 34.86 -3.21 23.43
CA LYS A 224 34.04 -2.61 22.37
C LYS A 224 32.75 -3.40 22.21
N PRO A 225 31.64 -2.78 21.75
CA PRO A 225 30.45 -3.50 21.35
C PRO A 225 30.79 -4.59 20.33
N LEU A 226 30.25 -5.78 20.52
CA LEU A 226 30.30 -6.87 19.56
C LEU A 226 29.35 -6.51 18.41
N ILE A 227 29.88 -6.47 17.19
CA ILE A 227 29.09 -6.32 15.95
C ILE A 227 29.20 -7.67 15.25
N GLU A 228 28.07 -8.35 15.06
CA GLU A 228 27.96 -9.59 14.28
C GLU A 228 27.68 -9.30 12.80
#